data_AF-A0A1G2P471-F1
#
_entry.id   AF-A0A1G2P471-F1
#
_cell.length_a   1.000
_cell.length_b   1.000
_cell.length_c   1.000
_cell.angle_alpha   90.00
_cell.angle_beta   90.00
_cell.angle_gamma   90.00
#
_symmetry.space_group_name_H-M   'P 1'
#
loop_
_entity.id
_entity.type
_entity.pdbx_description
1 polymer ?
#
loop_
_entity_poly.entity_id
_entity_poly.type
_entity_poly.pdbx_seq_one_letter_code
_entity_poly.pdbx_strand_id
1 'polypeptide(L)'
;MTRSLKKGPYVSDNLLKKIAGRRPEELGVVKTWERRSQISPEMVGFKLGIHNGREHVEVLITEDMVGHRLGEFSLTRKFLRHGGKMQKELEMKKKEAEIASAQAAKSAVADKK
;
A
#
# COMPACT_ATOMS: atom_id res chain seq x y z
N MET A 1 -2.27 -14.05 -12.58
CA MET A 1 -2.25 -14.56 -13.97
C MET A 1 -2.33 -13.41 -14.95
N THR A 2 -1.42 -13.41 -15.92
CA THR A 2 -1.34 -12.45 -17.02
C THR A 2 -2.36 -12.80 -18.12
N ARG A 3 -2.76 -11.82 -18.92
CA ARG A 3 -3.59 -12.08 -20.11
C ARG A 3 -2.73 -12.74 -21.19
N SER A 4 -3.37 -13.42 -22.13
CA SER A 4 -2.68 -13.93 -23.33
C SER A 4 -1.99 -12.81 -24.10
N LEU A 5 -0.76 -13.05 -24.56
CA LEU A 5 0.06 -12.09 -25.32
C LEU A 5 -0.67 -11.49 -26.52
N LYS A 6 -1.48 -12.28 -27.24
CA LYS A 6 -2.26 -11.83 -28.40
C LYS A 6 -3.26 -10.71 -28.07
N LYS A 7 -3.73 -10.62 -26.81
CA LYS A 7 -4.77 -9.67 -26.39
C LYS A 7 -4.21 -8.38 -25.78
N GLY A 8 -2.90 -8.29 -25.58
CA GLY A 8 -2.23 -7.16 -24.95
C GLY A 8 -2.57 -6.96 -23.47
N PRO A 9 -1.89 -6.00 -22.81
CA PRO A 9 -2.22 -5.61 -21.45
C PRO A 9 -3.62 -4.99 -21.39
N TYR A 10 -4.32 -5.17 -20.27
CA TYR A 10 -5.62 -4.52 -20.06
C TYR A 10 -5.42 -3.24 -19.28
N VAL A 11 -5.74 -2.10 -19.89
CA VAL A 11 -5.76 -0.79 -19.23
C VAL A 11 -7.16 -0.22 -19.37
N SER A 12 -7.72 0.37 -18.31
CA SER A 12 -9.07 0.91 -18.37
C SER A 12 -9.10 2.28 -19.06
N ASP A 13 -10.00 2.42 -20.04
CA ASP A 13 -10.17 3.67 -20.81
C ASP A 13 -10.53 4.85 -19.90
N ASN A 14 -11.33 4.60 -18.86
CA ASN A 14 -11.72 5.62 -17.89
C ASN A 14 -10.54 6.16 -17.09
N LEU A 15 -9.53 5.33 -16.81
CA LEU A 15 -8.32 5.75 -16.11
C LEU A 15 -7.39 6.48 -17.07
N LEU A 16 -7.21 5.98 -18.29
CA LEU A 16 -6.41 6.64 -19.32
C LEU A 16 -6.95 8.03 -19.65
N LYS A 17 -8.26 8.19 -19.84
CA LYS A 17 -8.88 9.51 -20.09
C LYS A 17 -8.63 10.52 -18.98
N LYS A 18 -8.46 10.09 -17.73
CA LYS A 18 -8.15 10.98 -16.61
C LYS A 18 -6.68 11.44 -16.63
N ILE A 19 -5.78 10.58 -17.09
CA ILE A 19 -4.33 10.78 -17.04
C ILE A 19 -3.82 11.43 -18.33
N ALA A 20 -4.45 11.12 -19.47
CA ALA A 20 -4.03 11.56 -20.79
C ALA A 20 -3.92 13.09 -20.90
N GLY A 21 -2.77 13.55 -21.39
CA GLY A 21 -2.51 14.96 -21.68
C GLY A 21 -2.29 15.85 -20.46
N ARG A 22 -2.12 15.27 -19.27
CA ARG A 22 -1.91 16.04 -18.04
C ARG A 22 -0.58 15.70 -17.39
N ARG A 23 -0.06 16.60 -16.54
CA ARG A 23 1.19 16.35 -15.80
C ARG A 23 0.90 15.78 -14.41
N PRO A 24 1.79 14.95 -13.85
CA PRO A 24 1.59 14.37 -12.51
C PRO A 24 1.37 15.41 -11.40
N GLU A 25 2.03 16.57 -11.51
CA GLU A 25 1.94 17.67 -10.56
C GLU A 25 0.56 18.34 -10.53
N GLU A 26 -0.22 18.23 -11.61
CA GLU A 26 -1.49 18.95 -11.79
C GLU A 26 -2.70 18.18 -11.24
N LEU A 27 -2.67 16.84 -11.20
CA LEU A 27 -3.85 16.04 -10.82
C LEU A 27 -3.97 15.72 -9.34
N GLY A 28 -2.89 15.89 -8.57
CA GLY A 28 -2.85 15.34 -7.22
C GLY A 28 -3.17 13.84 -7.22
N VAL A 29 -4.11 13.41 -6.37
CA VAL A 29 -4.46 11.99 -6.18
C VAL A 29 -5.66 11.60 -7.05
N VAL A 30 -5.43 10.75 -8.05
CA VAL A 30 -6.48 10.24 -8.94
C VAL A 30 -7.12 9.00 -8.33
N LYS A 31 -8.38 9.12 -7.91
CA LYS A 31 -9.15 7.99 -7.37
C LYS A 31 -9.59 7.02 -8.47
N THR A 32 -9.37 5.73 -8.24
CA THR A 32 -9.72 4.64 -9.15
C THR A 32 -10.28 3.41 -8.44
N TRP A 33 -11.29 2.81 -9.07
CA TRP A 33 -11.86 1.51 -8.71
C TRP A 33 -11.36 0.39 -9.64
N GLU A 34 -10.62 0.74 -10.68
CA GLU A 34 -10.20 -0.18 -11.75
C GLU A 34 -8.95 -0.99 -11.35
N ARG A 35 -9.07 -1.78 -10.29
CA ARG A 35 -7.98 -2.62 -9.73
C ARG A 35 -7.42 -3.65 -10.70
N ARG A 36 -8.21 -4.01 -11.72
CA ARG A 36 -7.86 -4.99 -12.75
C ARG A 36 -6.95 -4.39 -13.84
N SER A 37 -6.84 -3.07 -13.92
CA SER A 37 -5.99 -2.36 -14.88
C SER A 37 -4.52 -2.61 -14.59
N GLN A 38 -3.75 -2.85 -15.65
CA GLN A 38 -2.30 -2.84 -15.59
C GLN A 38 -1.78 -1.39 -15.63
N ILE A 39 -0.61 -1.20 -15.03
CA ILE A 39 0.11 0.06 -15.02
C ILE A 39 0.79 0.23 -16.38
N SER A 40 0.40 1.28 -17.09
CA SER A 40 1.01 1.73 -18.34
C SER A 40 2.20 2.65 -18.04
N PRO A 41 3.25 2.72 -18.89
CA PRO A 41 4.35 3.68 -18.75
C PRO A 41 3.89 5.14 -18.60
N GLU A 42 2.77 5.51 -19.23
CA GLU A 42 2.18 6.86 -19.14
C GLU A 42 1.69 7.24 -17.73
N MET A 43 1.53 6.26 -16.83
CA MET A 43 1.06 6.47 -15.47
C MET A 43 2.20 6.70 -14.47
N VAL A 44 3.46 6.60 -14.91
CA VAL A 44 4.64 6.80 -14.05
C VAL A 44 4.67 8.24 -13.52
N GLY A 45 4.92 8.39 -12.23
CA GLY A 45 4.93 9.68 -11.52
C GLY A 45 3.57 10.13 -10.99
N PHE A 46 2.46 9.53 -11.44
CA PHE A 46 1.13 9.86 -10.91
C PHE A 46 0.88 9.20 -9.55
N LYS A 47 0.13 9.91 -8.68
CA LYS A 47 -0.42 9.34 -7.45
C LYS A 47 -1.82 8.81 -7.71
N LEU A 48 -2.01 7.50 -7.59
CA LEU A 48 -3.31 6.86 -7.73
C LEU A 48 -3.85 6.43 -6.37
N GLY A 49 -5.08 6.82 -6.07
CA GLY A 49 -5.84 6.30 -4.95
C GLY A 49 -6.56 5.02 -5.39
N ILE A 50 -6.07 3.86 -4.98
CA ILE A 50 -6.58 2.54 -5.39
C ILE A 50 -7.57 2.03 -4.34
N HIS A 51 -8.83 1.83 -4.75
CA HIS A 51 -9.88 1.40 -3.84
C HIS A 51 -9.66 -0.03 -3.31
N ASN A 52 -9.51 -0.18 -1.98
CA ASN A 52 -9.32 -1.48 -1.34
C ASN A 52 -10.62 -2.21 -0.95
N GLY A 53 -11.78 -1.55 -1.09
CA GLY A 53 -13.08 -2.02 -0.61
C GLY A 53 -13.68 -1.14 0.49
N ARG A 54 -12.84 -0.33 1.15
CA ARG A 54 -13.25 0.60 2.22
C ARG A 54 -12.71 2.01 1.98
N GLU A 55 -11.44 2.11 1.61
CA GLU A 55 -10.73 3.37 1.41
C GLU A 55 -9.91 3.33 0.12
N HIS A 56 -9.40 4.50 -0.29
CA HIS A 56 -8.49 4.60 -1.41
C HIS A 56 -7.07 4.70 -0.86
N VAL A 57 -6.26 3.67 -1.11
CA VAL A 57 -4.85 3.66 -0.72
C VAL A 57 -4.07 4.46 -1.75
N GLU A 58 -3.37 5.50 -1.32
CA GLU A 58 -2.57 6.34 -2.19
C GLU A 58 -1.24 5.65 -2.51
N VAL A 59 -0.97 5.46 -3.80
CA VAL A 59 0.24 4.84 -4.30
C VAL A 59 0.85 5.76 -5.36
N LEU A 60 2.11 6.15 -5.16
CA LEU A 60 2.91 6.80 -6.17
C LEU A 60 3.48 5.74 -7.12
N ILE A 61 3.19 5.87 -8.42
CA ILE A 61 3.64 4.88 -9.41
C ILE A 61 5.08 5.16 -9.82
N THR A 62 5.93 4.15 -9.68
CA THR A 62 7.31 4.13 -10.18
C THR A 62 7.45 3.24 -11.42
N GLU A 63 8.58 3.34 -12.12
CA GLU A 63 8.86 2.58 -13.34
C GLU A 63 8.85 1.06 -13.10
N ASP A 64 9.36 0.61 -11.95
CA ASP A 64 9.38 -0.81 -11.58
C ASP A 64 7.98 -1.43 -11.44
N MET A 65 6.94 -0.59 -11.28
CA MET A 65 5.55 -1.05 -11.16
C MET A 65 4.90 -1.29 -12.54
N VAL A 66 5.56 -0.90 -13.65
CA VAL A 66 5.01 -1.09 -14.99
C VAL A 66 4.79 -2.58 -15.29
N GLY A 67 3.62 -2.92 -15.83
CA GLY A 67 3.24 -4.30 -16.12
C GLY A 67 2.51 -5.02 -14.97
N HIS A 68 2.63 -4.54 -13.73
CA HIS A 68 1.82 -5.01 -12.60
C HIS A 68 0.39 -4.49 -12.67
N ARG A 69 -0.51 -5.10 -11.90
CA ARG A 69 -1.90 -4.60 -11.74
C ARG A 69 -2.01 -3.69 -10.54
N LEU A 70 -2.84 -2.65 -10.67
CA LEU A 70 -3.12 -1.71 -9.58
C LEU A 70 -3.58 -2.40 -8.29
N GLY A 71 -4.39 -3.47 -8.42
CA GLY A 71 -4.88 -4.21 -7.28
C GLY A 71 -3.82 -4.88 -6.41
N GLU A 72 -2.59 -5.07 -6.91
CA GLU A 72 -1.46 -5.67 -6.17
C GLU A 72 -0.91 -4.72 -5.10
N PHE A 73 -1.01 -3.41 -5.32
CA PHE A 73 -0.51 -2.37 -4.41
C PHE A 73 -1.53 -1.95 -3.35
N SER A 74 -2.69 -2.61 -3.27
CA SER A 74 -3.79 -2.26 -2.38
C SER A 74 -4.40 -3.51 -1.75
N LEU A 75 -3.89 -3.89 -0.56
CA LEU A 75 -4.37 -5.07 0.16
C LEU A 75 -5.85 -4.93 0.54
N THR A 76 -6.66 -5.94 0.21
CA THR A 76 -8.11 -5.98 0.52
C THR A 76 -8.43 -6.45 1.93
N ARG A 77 -7.58 -7.33 2.47
CA ARG A 77 -7.78 -7.94 3.78
C ARG A 77 -6.60 -7.60 4.65
N LYS A 78 -6.86 -7.05 5.83
CA LYS A 78 -5.86 -6.87 6.87
C LYS A 78 -5.52 -8.25 7.43
N PHE A 79 -4.32 -8.73 7.17
CA PHE A 79 -3.81 -9.90 7.88
C PHE A 79 -3.41 -9.47 9.29
N LEU A 80 -4.09 -10.01 10.32
CA LEU A 80 -3.80 -9.64 11.71
C LEU A 80 -2.79 -10.58 12.35
N ARG A 81 -3.02 -11.90 12.30
CA ARG A 81 -2.16 -12.92 12.92
C ARG A 81 -2.61 -14.32 12.54
N HIS A 82 -1.67 -15.25 12.49
CA HIS A 82 -1.98 -16.68 12.59
C HIS A 82 -2.07 -17.05 14.08
N GLY A 83 -3.11 -17.77 14.48
CA GLY A 83 -3.22 -18.29 15.85
C GLY A 83 -2.18 -19.38 16.08
N GLY A 84 -1.48 -19.32 17.21
CA GLY A 84 -0.47 -20.33 17.58
C GLY A 84 0.33 -19.95 18.84
N LYS A 85 1.09 -20.91 19.39
CA LYS A 85 1.97 -20.71 20.56
C LYS A 85 3.06 -19.67 20.27
N MET A 86 3.66 -19.73 19.09
CA MET A 86 4.72 -18.81 18.63
C MET A 86 4.28 -17.34 18.64
N GLN A 87 3.01 -17.08 18.28
CA GLN A 87 2.47 -15.72 18.24
C GLN A 87 2.21 -15.17 19.65
N LYS A 88 1.79 -16.03 20.60
CA LYS A 88 1.65 -15.64 22.01
C LYS A 88 3.01 -15.31 22.64
N GLU A 89 4.04 -16.08 22.32
CA GLU A 89 5.41 -15.82 22.79
C GLU A 89 5.95 -14.49 22.25
N LEU A 90 5.71 -14.18 20.97
CA LEU A 90 6.08 -12.90 20.38
C LEU A 90 5.32 -11.71 20.99
N GLU A 91 4.02 -11.88 21.27
CA GLU A 91 3.20 -10.86 21.93
C GLU A 91 3.63 -10.63 23.39
N MET A 92 3.97 -11.69 24.12
CA MET A 92 4.50 -11.61 25.50
C MET A 92 5.86 -10.92 25.53
N LYS A 93 6.80 -11.33 24.66
CA LYS A 93 8.11 -10.66 24.53
C LYS A 93 8.00 -9.19 24.18
N LYS A 94 7.07 -8.82 23.27
CA LYS A 94 6.83 -7.41 22.95
C LYS A 94 6.28 -6.63 24.14
N LYS A 95 5.32 -7.19 24.89
CA LYS A 95 4.79 -6.56 26.11
C LYS A 95 5.85 -6.40 27.19
N GLU A 96 6.68 -7.42 27.42
CA GLU A 96 7.78 -7.38 28.38
C GLU A 96 8.82 -6.32 27.99
N ALA A 97 9.16 -6.21 26.70
CA ALA A 97 10.06 -5.17 26.19
C ALA A 97 9.46 -3.75 26.36
N GLU A 98 8.16 -3.59 26.13
CA GLU A 98 7.45 -2.32 26.31
C GLU A 98 7.40 -1.91 27.78
N ILE A 99 7.10 -2.86 28.69
CA ILE A 99 7.12 -2.65 30.15
C ILE A 99 8.53 -2.31 30.64
N ALA A 100 9.55 -3.02 30.16
CA ALA A 100 10.95 -2.74 30.50
C ALA A 100 11.36 -1.34 30.03
N SER A 101 10.97 -0.94 28.82
CA SER A 101 11.26 0.41 28.30
C SER A 101 10.54 1.50 29.10
N ALA A 102 9.30 1.26 29.54
CA ALA A 102 8.54 2.18 30.38
C ALA A 102 9.09 2.28 31.82
N GLN A 103 9.61 1.18 32.38
CA GLN A 103 10.26 1.18 33.68
C GLN A 103 11.61 1.90 33.64
N ALA A 104 12.42 1.66 32.60
CA ALA A 104 13.68 2.36 32.38
C ALA A 104 13.49 3.88 32.17
N ALA A 105 12.43 4.28 31.47
CA ALA A 105 12.08 5.69 31.31
C ALA A 105 11.65 6.33 32.64
N LYS A 106 10.94 5.60 33.51
CA LYS A 106 10.53 6.09 34.84
C LYS A 106 11.70 6.22 35.81
N SER A 107 12.64 5.28 35.81
CA SER A 107 13.84 5.38 36.65
C SER A 107 14.76 6.51 36.20
N ALA A 108 14.96 6.71 34.88
CA ALA A 108 15.79 7.79 34.36
C ALA A 108 15.23 9.20 34.63
N VAL A 109 13.91 9.33 34.84
CA VAL A 109 13.25 10.59 35.25
C VAL A 109 13.33 10.79 36.77
N ALA A 110 13.37 9.71 37.55
CA ALA A 110 13.56 9.77 39.00
C ALA A 110 15.00 10.11 39.41
N ASP A 111 16.01 9.63 38.67
CA ASP A 111 17.43 9.93 38.93
C ASP A 111 17.87 11.34 38.48
N LYS A 112 17.03 12.06 37.71
CA LYS A 112 17.29 13.43 37.23
C LYS A 112 16.61 14.53 38.05
N LYS A 113 15.90 14.17 39.13
CA LYS A 113 15.19 15.10 40.01
C LYS A 113 15.79 15.06 41.41
#